data_AF-A0A2V1NMD4-F1
#
_entry.id   AF-A0A2V1NMD4-F1
#
_cell.length_a   1.000
_cell.length_b   1.000
_cell.length_c   1.000
_cell.angle_alpha   90.00
_cell.angle_beta   90.00
_cell.angle_gamma   90.00
#
_symmetry.space_group_name_H-M   'P 1'
#
loop_
_entity.id
_entity.type
_entity.pdbx_description
1 polymer ?
#
loop_
_entity_poly.entity_id
_entity_poly.type
_entity_poly.pdbx_seq_one_letter_code
_entity_poly.pdbx_strand_id
1 'polypeptide(L)'
;SPRTSALAARLSAELARDEAAAPRPAPDATPGPDAALWDDAALPLFPLQPPRTERELLADHVTAMVCCAAMDTAGATPGLDWLDGPVLLVAGERAPDLTPRVLSLVEDGDPDPLRVWLVELGIRPEKPLRLV
;
A
#
# COMPACT_ATOMS: atom_id res chain seq x y z
N SER A 1 17.53 -19.18 -12.23
CA SER A 1 17.77 -20.44 -12.97
C SER A 1 17.96 -20.12 -14.45
N PRO A 2 18.51 -21.02 -15.29
CA PRO A 2 18.63 -20.78 -16.73
C PRO A 2 17.28 -20.45 -17.41
N ARG A 3 16.17 -20.98 -16.89
CA ARG A 3 14.81 -20.66 -17.34
C ARG A 3 14.41 -19.21 -17.05
N THR A 4 14.76 -18.68 -15.88
CA THR A 4 14.52 -17.27 -15.51
C THR A 4 15.31 -16.31 -16.40
N SER A 5 16.57 -16.65 -16.71
CA SER A 5 17.42 -15.83 -17.58
C SER A 5 16.90 -15.79 -19.02
N ALA A 6 16.47 -16.94 -19.56
CA ALA A 6 15.87 -16.99 -20.89
C ALA A 6 14.55 -16.20 -20.99
N LEU A 7 13.72 -16.22 -19.94
CA LEU A 7 12.51 -15.41 -19.87
C LEU A 7 12.82 -13.92 -19.83
N ALA A 8 13.76 -13.51 -18.98
CA ALA A 8 14.20 -12.11 -18.88
C ALA A 8 14.71 -11.59 -20.24
N ALA A 9 15.55 -12.37 -20.92
CA ALA A 9 16.07 -12.01 -22.24
C ALA A 9 14.97 -11.84 -23.29
N ARG A 10 13.94 -12.70 -23.28
CA ARG A 10 12.80 -12.58 -24.18
C ARG A 10 11.97 -11.33 -23.89
N LEU A 11 11.68 -11.04 -22.62
CA LEU A 11 10.96 -9.83 -22.23
C LEU A 11 11.73 -8.57 -22.62
N SER A 12 13.04 -8.51 -22.39
CA SER A 12 13.87 -7.39 -22.84
C SER A 12 13.85 -7.22 -24.37
N ALA A 13 13.81 -8.32 -25.13
CA ALA A 13 13.73 -8.27 -26.58
C ALA A 13 12.34 -7.86 -27.11
N GLU A 14 11.26 -8.18 -26.40
CA GLU A 14 9.92 -7.62 -26.69
C GLU A 14 9.88 -6.12 -26.38
N LEU A 15 10.37 -5.71 -25.20
CA LEU A 15 10.42 -4.31 -24.78
C LEU A 15 11.20 -3.44 -25.78
N ALA A 16 12.39 -3.88 -26.20
CA ALA A 16 13.20 -3.14 -27.16
C ALA A 16 12.53 -3.00 -28.54
N ARG A 17 11.68 -3.95 -28.92
CA ARG A 17 10.91 -3.86 -30.17
C ARG A 17 9.76 -2.87 -30.05
N ASP A 18 9.05 -2.85 -28.92
CA ASP A 18 8.00 -1.86 -28.65
C ASP A 18 8.58 -0.44 -28.55
N GLU A 19 9.71 -0.26 -27.87
CA GLU A 19 10.39 1.04 -27.79
C GLU A 19 10.86 1.54 -29.16
N ALA A 20 11.35 0.63 -30.02
CA ALA A 20 11.75 0.98 -31.39
C ALA A 20 10.55 1.27 -32.31
N ALA A 21 9.39 0.65 -32.03
CA ALA A 21 8.15 0.88 -32.75
C ALA A 21 7.38 2.12 -32.24
N ALA A 22 7.72 2.63 -31.05
CA ALA A 22 7.11 3.82 -30.50
C ALA A 22 7.36 5.02 -31.43
N PRO A 23 6.32 5.79 -31.77
CA PRO A 23 6.47 6.97 -32.61
C PRO A 23 7.40 7.96 -31.91
N ARG A 24 8.51 8.30 -32.58
CA ARG A 24 9.46 9.28 -32.06
C ARG A 24 8.77 10.65 -32.05
N PRO A 25 8.80 11.40 -30.94
CA PRO A 25 8.26 12.75 -30.93
C PRO A 25 8.93 13.57 -32.03
N ALA A 26 8.13 14.26 -32.84
CA ALA A 26 8.65 15.13 -33.89
C ALA A 26 9.53 16.21 -33.24
N PRO A 27 10.67 16.58 -33.86
CA PRO A 27 11.61 17.55 -33.28
C PRO A 27 11.00 18.94 -33.05
N ASP A 28 9.87 19.25 -33.69
CA ASP A 28 9.13 20.52 -33.56
C ASP A 28 7.74 20.35 -32.93
N ALA A 29 7.46 19.23 -32.26
CA ALA A 29 6.24 19.10 -31.48
C ALA A 29 6.34 20.04 -30.29
N THR A 30 5.70 21.20 -30.37
CA THR A 30 5.41 22.03 -29.21
C THR A 30 4.78 21.10 -28.16
N PRO A 31 5.35 21.01 -26.94
CA PRO A 31 4.77 20.20 -25.89
C PRO A 31 3.29 20.54 -25.79
N GLY A 32 2.44 19.54 -26.06
CA GLY A 32 1.00 19.70 -25.85
C GLY A 32 0.75 20.06 -24.38
N PRO A 33 -0.42 20.62 -24.04
CA PRO A 33 -0.75 20.96 -22.66
C PRO A 33 -0.46 19.82 -21.67
N ASP A 34 -0.63 18.57 -22.12
CA ASP A 34 -0.32 17.38 -21.32
C ASP A 34 1.17 17.21 -21.03
N ALA A 35 2.07 17.52 -21.96
CA ALA A 35 3.52 17.40 -21.75
C ALA A 35 4.03 18.39 -20.68
N ALA A 36 3.36 19.54 -20.51
CA ALA A 36 3.62 20.47 -19.42
C ALA A 36 3.16 19.93 -18.04
N LEU A 37 2.24 18.96 -17.99
CA LEU A 37 1.85 18.27 -16.76
C LEU A 37 2.92 17.27 -16.28
N TRP A 38 3.84 16.86 -17.17
CA TRP A 38 4.96 15.96 -16.86
C TRP A 38 6.29 16.70 -16.71
N ASP A 39 6.28 18.03 -16.83
CA ASP A 39 7.44 18.87 -16.52
C ASP A 39 7.45 19.13 -15.00
N ASP A 40 8.24 18.34 -14.27
CA ASP A 40 8.39 18.45 -12.81
C ASP A 40 8.77 19.87 -12.35
N ALA A 41 9.37 20.69 -13.23
CA ALA A 41 9.72 22.08 -12.95
C ALA A 41 8.51 23.04 -12.97
N ALA A 42 7.37 22.63 -13.53
CA ALA A 42 6.12 23.39 -13.57
C ALA A 42 5.17 23.05 -12.40
N LEU A 43 5.50 22.06 -11.58
CA LEU A 43 4.70 21.70 -10.42
C LEU A 43 4.88 22.75 -9.31
N PRO A 44 3.78 23.26 -8.73
CA PRO A 44 3.87 24.20 -7.62
C PRO A 44 4.68 23.57 -6.47
N LEU A 45 5.62 24.31 -5.90
CA LEU A 45 6.50 23.85 -4.79
C LEU A 45 5.75 23.58 -3.46
N PHE A 46 4.43 23.48 -3.49
CA PHE A 46 3.62 23.07 -2.36
C PHE A 46 3.45 21.55 -2.41
N PRO A 47 3.46 20.87 -1.25
CA PRO A 47 3.29 19.43 -1.24
C PRO A 47 1.94 19.08 -1.88
N LEU A 48 1.97 18.17 -2.87
CA LEU A 48 0.79 17.73 -3.62
C LEU A 48 -0.27 17.09 -2.71
N GLN A 49 0.16 16.60 -1.55
CA GLN A 49 -0.70 16.13 -0.48
C GLN A 49 -0.57 17.05 0.74
N PRO A 50 -1.69 17.38 1.40
CA PRO A 50 -1.63 18.02 2.70
C PRO A 50 -0.71 17.25 3.66
N PRO A 51 -0.02 17.94 4.58
CA PRO A 51 0.76 17.27 5.62
C PRO A 51 -0.15 16.34 6.41
N ARG A 52 0.35 15.12 6.66
CA ARG A 52 -0.36 14.13 7.49
C ARG A 52 -0.61 14.70 8.87
N THR A 53 -1.81 14.48 9.41
CA THR A 53 -2.14 14.89 10.78
C THR A 53 -1.56 13.91 11.79
N GLU A 54 -1.36 14.35 13.04
CA GLU A 54 -0.94 13.45 14.13
C GLU A 54 -1.92 12.28 14.32
N ARG A 55 -3.20 12.54 14.09
CA ARG A 55 -4.28 11.55 14.17
C ARG A 55 -4.12 10.47 13.09
N GLU A 56 -3.84 10.88 11.86
CA GLU A 56 -3.57 9.95 10.76
C GLU A 56 -2.34 9.09 11.05
N LEU A 57 -1.28 9.70 11.59
CA LEU A 57 -0.07 8.96 11.97
C LEU A 57 -0.35 7.95 13.10
N LEU A 58 -1.20 8.31 14.06
CA LEU A 58 -1.63 7.39 15.12
C LEU A 58 -2.46 6.23 14.55
N ALA A 59 -3.40 6.51 13.65
CA ALA A 59 -4.20 5.48 12.99
C ALA A 59 -3.34 4.51 12.16
N ASP A 60 -2.36 5.03 11.42
CA ASP A 60 -1.39 4.22 10.68
C ASP A 60 -0.56 3.34 11.63
N HIS A 61 -0.11 3.90 12.75
CA HIS A 61 0.68 3.17 13.74
C HIS A 61 -0.12 2.03 14.39
N VAL A 62 -1.36 2.30 14.80
CA VAL A 62 -2.25 1.27 15.36
C VAL A 62 -2.53 0.17 14.33
N THR A 63 -2.84 0.55 13.08
CA THR A 63 -3.03 -0.39 11.98
C THR A 63 -1.80 -1.29 11.80
N ALA A 64 -0.60 -0.69 11.74
CA ALA A 64 0.63 -1.44 11.60
C ALA A 64 0.87 -2.40 12.78
N MET A 65 0.65 -1.96 14.01
CA MET A 65 0.80 -2.80 15.20
C MET A 65 -0.16 -3.99 15.20
N VAL A 66 -1.43 -3.76 14.84
CA VAL A 66 -2.45 -4.80 14.70
C VAL A 66 -2.07 -5.80 13.61
N CYS A 67 -1.61 -5.33 12.45
CA CYS A 67 -1.15 -6.20 11.36
C CYS A 67 0.04 -7.07 11.79
N CYS A 68 1.03 -6.50 12.48
CA CYS A 68 2.15 -7.25 13.04
C CYS A 68 1.68 -8.33 14.02
N ALA A 69 0.83 -7.96 14.98
CA ALA A 69 0.27 -8.92 15.94
C ALA A 69 -0.52 -10.03 15.23
N ALA A 70 -1.31 -9.70 14.21
CA ALA A 70 -2.10 -10.68 13.47
C ALA A 70 -1.22 -11.70 12.73
N MET A 71 -0.12 -11.25 12.11
CA MET A 71 0.86 -12.15 11.49
C MET A 71 1.49 -13.08 12.55
N ASP A 72 1.86 -12.52 13.72
CA ASP A 72 2.57 -13.25 14.77
C ASP A 72 1.69 -14.24 15.56
N THR A 73 0.39 -13.96 15.70
CA THR A 73 -0.48 -14.71 16.63
C THR A 73 -1.64 -15.42 15.94
N ALA A 74 -2.12 -14.90 14.81
CA ALA A 74 -3.25 -15.45 14.08
C ALA A 74 -2.87 -16.04 12.71
N GLY A 75 -1.58 -16.03 12.36
CA GLY A 75 -1.11 -16.53 11.06
C GLY A 75 -1.67 -15.73 9.88
N ALA A 76 -2.01 -14.47 10.12
CA ALA A 76 -2.52 -13.60 9.07
C ALA A 76 -1.44 -13.34 8.00
N THR A 77 -1.86 -13.03 6.78
CA THR A 77 -0.96 -12.69 5.68
C THR A 77 -1.34 -11.35 5.07
N PRO A 78 -0.35 -10.56 4.60
CA PRO A 78 -0.63 -9.32 3.90
C PRO A 78 -1.24 -9.61 2.52
N GLY A 79 -2.24 -8.82 2.15
CA GLY A 79 -2.83 -8.79 0.81
C GLY A 79 -2.98 -7.37 0.30
N LEU A 80 -3.38 -7.24 -0.96
CA LEU A 80 -3.65 -5.96 -1.61
C LEU A 80 -4.95 -6.09 -2.41
N ASP A 81 -5.93 -5.27 -2.07
CA ASP A 81 -7.12 -5.01 -2.86
C ASP A 81 -6.89 -3.70 -3.64
N TRP A 82 -7.22 -3.68 -4.93
CA TRP A 82 -7.00 -2.48 -5.75
C TRP A 82 -8.02 -1.38 -5.44
N LEU A 83 -9.20 -1.73 -4.91
CA LEU A 83 -10.24 -0.78 -4.54
C LEU A 83 -10.04 -0.26 -3.11
N ASP A 84 -9.68 -1.18 -2.20
CA ASP A 84 -9.60 -0.88 -0.77
C ASP A 84 -8.16 -0.71 -0.25
N GLY A 85 -7.17 -1.00 -1.07
CA GLY A 85 -5.75 -0.93 -0.70
C GLY A 85 -5.29 -2.14 0.12
N PRO A 86 -4.34 -1.97 1.06
CA PRO A 86 -3.80 -3.05 1.86
C PRO A 86 -4.90 -3.78 2.64
N VAL A 87 -4.89 -5.12 2.60
CA VAL A 87 -5.85 -5.95 3.34
C VAL A 87 -5.12 -6.99 4.17
N LEU A 88 -5.71 -7.34 5.31
CA LEU A 88 -5.27 -8.43 6.14
C LEU A 88 -6.07 -9.69 5.80
N LEU A 89 -5.36 -10.78 5.49
CA LEU A 89 -5.99 -12.07 5.21
C LEU A 89 -5.82 -12.99 6.41
N VAL A 90 -6.91 -13.40 7.04
CA VAL A 90 -6.94 -14.36 8.15
C VAL A 90 -7.54 -15.65 7.61
N ALA A 91 -6.80 -16.75 7.69
CA ALA A 91 -7.16 -18.03 7.07
C ALA A 91 -7.48 -17.95 5.56
N GLY A 92 -6.84 -17.01 4.84
CA GLY A 92 -7.05 -16.78 3.41
C GLY A 92 -8.24 -15.88 3.06
N GLU A 93 -9.04 -15.51 4.05
CA GLU A 93 -10.19 -14.62 3.89
C GLU A 93 -9.86 -13.21 4.36
N ARG A 94 -10.45 -12.20 3.71
CA ARG A 94 -10.25 -10.80 4.10
C ARG A 94 -10.88 -10.56 5.47
N ALA A 95 -10.06 -10.09 6.41
CA ALA A 95 -10.55 -9.63 7.70
C ALA A 95 -11.32 -8.30 7.50
N PRO A 96 -12.63 -8.26 7.81
CA PRO A 96 -13.44 -7.08 7.57
C PRO A 96 -13.23 -6.03 8.67
N ASP A 97 -13.54 -4.78 8.33
CA ASP A 97 -13.83 -3.70 9.29
C ASP A 97 -12.71 -3.31 10.27
N LEU A 98 -11.43 -3.42 9.89
CA LEU A 98 -10.33 -2.90 10.71
C LEU A 98 -10.36 -1.36 10.80
N THR A 99 -10.45 -0.67 9.67
CA THR A 99 -10.45 0.80 9.59
C THR A 99 -11.45 1.48 10.53
N PRO A 100 -12.76 1.17 10.50
CA PRO A 100 -13.72 1.83 11.39
C PRO A 100 -13.42 1.61 12.88
N ARG A 101 -12.80 0.48 13.26
CA ARG A 101 -12.43 0.18 14.66
C ARG A 101 -11.19 0.97 15.10
N VAL A 102 -10.22 1.13 14.21
CA VAL A 102 -9.07 2.01 14.46
C VAL A 102 -9.51 3.46 14.58
N LEU A 103 -10.44 3.91 13.73
CA LEU A 103 -10.99 5.25 13.83
C LEU A 103 -11.75 5.46 15.15
N SER A 104 -12.58 4.51 15.60
CA SER A 104 -13.26 4.62 16.90
C SER A 104 -12.27 4.78 18.07
N LEU A 105 -11.14 4.06 18.05
CA LEU A 105 -10.08 4.25 19.05
C LEU A 105 -9.39 5.62 18.94
N VAL A 106 -9.08 6.07 17.73
CA VAL A 106 -8.23 7.25 17.49
C VAL A 106 -9.03 8.56 17.51
N GLU A 107 -10.31 8.51 17.13
CA GLU A 107 -11.24 9.64 17.08
C GLU A 107 -12.02 9.79 18.37
N ASP A 108 -12.66 8.71 18.83
CA ASP A 108 -13.55 8.74 19.99
C ASP A 108 -12.86 8.31 21.29
N GLY A 109 -11.65 7.74 21.20
CA GLY A 109 -10.94 7.19 22.36
C GLY A 109 -11.54 5.88 22.87
N ASP A 110 -12.41 5.22 22.09
CA ASP A 110 -13.07 3.98 22.48
C ASP A 110 -12.28 2.76 21.99
N PRO A 111 -11.63 2.00 22.90
CA PRO A 111 -10.86 0.82 22.51
C PRO A 111 -11.74 -0.42 22.28
N ASP A 112 -12.98 -0.44 22.76
CA ASP A 112 -13.76 -1.68 22.87
C ASP A 112 -14.06 -2.33 21.51
N PRO A 113 -14.47 -1.58 20.46
CA PRO A 113 -14.71 -2.16 19.13
C PRO A 113 -13.48 -2.85 18.55
N LEU A 114 -12.28 -2.30 18.78
CA LEU A 114 -11.04 -2.88 18.32
C LEU A 114 -10.68 -4.11 19.15
N ARG A 115 -10.79 -4.04 20.48
CA ARG A 115 -10.46 -5.17 21.37
C ARG A 115 -11.33 -6.39 21.11
N VAL A 116 -12.64 -6.21 20.95
CA VAL A 116 -13.58 -7.31 20.65
C VAL A 116 -13.18 -7.99 19.35
N TRP A 117 -12.92 -7.22 18.29
CA TRP A 117 -12.52 -7.76 16.98
C TRP A 117 -11.20 -8.52 17.01
N LEU A 118 -10.20 -8.02 17.74
CA LEU A 118 -8.92 -8.72 17.91
C LEU A 118 -9.13 -10.06 18.60
N VAL A 119 -9.98 -10.12 19.63
CA VAL A 119 -10.27 -11.36 20.36
C VAL A 119 -10.99 -12.37 19.46
N GLU A 120 -11.97 -11.92 18.67
CA GLU A 120 -12.74 -12.75 17.73
C GLU A 120 -11.84 -13.39 16.66
N LEU A 121 -10.85 -12.64 16.17
CA LEU A 121 -9.87 -13.14 15.19
C LEU A 121 -8.68 -13.88 15.80
N GLY A 122 -8.64 -14.04 17.13
CA GLY A 122 -7.52 -14.68 17.84
C GLY A 122 -6.22 -13.89 17.78
N ILE A 123 -6.29 -12.59 17.47
CA ILE A 123 -5.15 -11.68 17.47
C ILE A 123 -4.85 -11.29 18.93
N ARG A 124 -3.57 -11.37 19.33
CA ARG A 124 -3.13 -11.11 20.71
C ARG A 124 -2.06 -10.01 20.71
N PRO A 125 -2.44 -8.72 20.69
CA PRO A 125 -1.48 -7.62 20.68
C PRO A 125 -0.66 -7.53 21.97
N GLU A 126 -1.11 -8.15 23.06
CA GLU A 126 -0.42 -8.15 24.36
C GLU A 126 0.78 -9.12 24.40
N LYS A 127 0.95 -9.96 23.38
CA LYS A 127 2.13 -10.82 23.26
C LYS A 127 3.30 -9.97 22.77
N PRO A 128 4.47 -9.99 23.44
CA PRO A 128 5.61 -9.17 23.00
C PRO A 128 6.05 -9.57 21.59
N LEU A 129 6.04 -8.61 20.67
CA LEU A 129 6.57 -8.75 19.31
C LEU A 129 8.09 -9.01 19.39
N ARG A 130 8.57 -10.09 18.75
CA ARG A 130 10.00 -10.36 18.64
C ARG A 130 10.57 -9.61 17.44
N LEU A 131 11.19 -8.46 17.69
CA LEU A 131 12.01 -7.78 16.70
C LEU A 131 13.31 -8.59 16.52
N VAL A 132 13.56 -9.07 15.31
CA VAL A 132 14.79 -9.79 14.91
C VAL A 132 15.78 -8.85 14.24
#